data_AF-A0A954HZL5-F1
#
_entry.id   AF-A0A954HZL5-F1
#
_cell.length_a   1.000
_cell.length_b   1.000
_cell.length_c   1.000
_cell.angle_alpha   90.00
_cell.angle_beta   90.00
_cell.angle_gamma   90.00
#
_symmetry.space_group_name_H-M   'P 1'
#
loop_
_entity.id
_entity.type
_entity.pdbx_description
1 polymer ?
#
loop_
_entity_poly.entity_id
_entity_poly.type
_entity_poly.pdbx_seq_one_letter_code
_entity_poly.pdbx_strand_id
1 'polypeptide(L)'
;MDFATIVGFILGTALLLGAIMIDGPLGPFIHIPSFCITVGGAFTGILINFPIGNGLNAIAVIKQCFLVKLPTEGSVIEQFKEFAATTRRDGL
;
A
#
# COMPACT_ATOMS: atom_id res chain seq x y z
N MET A 1 -6.34 0.43 7.67
CA MET A 1 -5.64 1.73 7.60
C MET A 1 -5.15 2.14 8.96
N ASP A 2 -3.86 2.39 9.05
CA ASP A 2 -3.27 3.20 10.11
C ASP A 2 -3.62 4.68 9.87
N PHE A 3 -3.97 5.41 10.93
CA PHE A 3 -4.22 6.85 10.88
C PHE A 3 -3.01 7.60 10.30
N ALA A 4 -1.80 7.13 10.60
CA ALA A 4 -0.56 7.70 10.07
C ALA A 4 -0.49 7.61 8.54
N THR A 5 -0.93 6.51 7.92
CA THR A 5 -0.93 6.35 6.45
C THR A 5 -1.88 7.33 5.78
N ILE A 6 -3.06 7.54 6.35
CA ILE A 6 -4.06 8.48 5.81
C ILE A 6 -3.52 9.91 5.90
N VAL A 7 -3.03 10.31 7.07
CA VAL A 7 -2.50 11.65 7.29
C VAL A 7 -1.27 11.92 6.41
N GLY A 8 -0.35 10.96 6.32
CA GLY A 8 0.83 11.07 5.47
C GLY A 8 0.48 11.19 3.98
N PHE A 9 -0.51 10.44 3.50
CA PHE A 9 -0.99 10.55 2.13
C PHE A 9 -1.58 11.92 1.82
N ILE A 10 -2.42 12.45 2.72
CA ILE A 10 -3.04 13.77 2.57
C ILE A 10 -1.99 14.88 2.61
N LEU A 11 -1.10 14.88 3.62
CA LEU A 11 -0.05 15.89 3.74
C LEU A 11 0.93 15.86 2.57
N GLY A 12 1.37 14.67 2.16
CA GLY A 12 2.28 14.51 1.03
C GLY A 12 1.67 15.03 -0.27
N THR A 13 0.41 14.71 -0.53
CA THR A 13 -0.30 15.20 -1.73
C THR A 13 -0.50 16.72 -1.67
N ALA A 14 -0.85 17.27 -0.51
CA ALA A 14 -1.04 18.72 -0.33
C ALA A 14 0.27 19.51 -0.53
N LEU A 15 1.39 19.02 0.01
CA LEU A 15 2.72 19.61 -0.21
C LEU A 15 3.13 19.58 -1.67
N LEU A 16 2.87 18.46 -2.36
CA LEU A 16 3.22 18.28 -3.78
C LEU A 16 2.39 19.22 -4.67
N LEU A 17 1.08 19.30 -4.46
CA LEU A 17 0.22 20.25 -5.17
C LEU A 17 0.56 21.70 -4.84
N GLY A 18 0.86 22.00 -3.57
CA GLY A 18 1.29 23.33 -3.14
C GLY A 18 2.58 23.78 -3.82
N ALA A 19 3.57 22.90 -3.93
CA ALA A 19 4.82 23.19 -4.62
C ALA A 19 4.59 23.49 -6.12
N ILE A 20 3.73 22.71 -6.79
CA ILE A 20 3.40 22.95 -8.20
C ILE A 20 2.71 24.30 -8.41
N MET A 21 1.80 24.68 -7.52
CA MET A 21 1.08 25.96 -7.61
C MET A 21 1.98 27.18 -7.35
N ILE A 22 3.06 27.03 -6.60
CA ILE A 22 4.06 28.09 -6.38
C ILE A 22 4.90 28.31 -7.65
N ASP A 23 5.22 27.25 -8.39
CA ASP A 23 6.12 27.29 -9.54
C ASP A 23 5.40 27.71 -10.85
N GLY A 24 4.10 27.44 -10.99
CA GLY A 24 3.34 27.90 -12.16
C GLY A 24 1.96 27.25 -12.36
N PRO A 25 1.36 27.42 -13.56
CA PRO A 25 0.06 26.81 -13.90
C PRO A 25 0.12 25.28 -13.82
N LEU A 26 -0.97 24.63 -13.43
CA LEU A 26 -1.08 23.16 -13.35
C LEU A 26 -1.10 22.46 -14.73
N GLY A 27 -1.36 23.19 -15.81
CA GLY A 27 -1.54 22.67 -17.17
C GLY A 27 -0.34 21.87 -17.72
N PRO A 28 0.91 22.38 -17.63
CA PRO A 28 2.10 21.67 -18.11
C PRO A 28 2.44 20.39 -17.31
N PHE A 29 1.97 20.28 -16.06
CA PHE A 29 2.24 19.11 -15.21
C PHE A 29 1.38 17.89 -15.57
N ILE A 30 0.22 18.08 -16.21
CA ILE A 30 -0.64 16.99 -16.68
C ILE A 30 -0.32 16.69 -18.14
N HIS A 31 0.75 15.92 -18.35
CA HIS A 31 1.21 15.52 -19.68
C HIS A 31 0.90 14.04 -19.96
N ILE A 32 -0.13 13.78 -20.79
CA ILE A 32 -0.57 12.43 -21.15
C ILE A 32 0.59 11.54 -21.66
N PRO A 33 1.47 11.99 -22.58
CA PRO A 33 2.59 11.17 -23.03
C PRO A 33 3.57 10.79 -21.90
N SER A 34 3.88 11.72 -20.99
CA SER A 34 4.78 11.45 -19.86
C SER A 34 4.16 10.45 -18.88
N PHE A 35 2.83 10.51 -18.70
CA PHE A 35 2.09 9.55 -17.89
C PHE A 35 2.13 8.14 -18.51
N CYS A 36 1.92 8.03 -19.83
CA CYS A 36 2.04 6.74 -20.52
C CYS A 36 3.44 6.12 -20.42
N ILE A 37 4.50 6.93 -20.51
CA ILE A 37 5.88 6.43 -20.41
C ILE A 37 6.21 5.98 -18.98
N THR A 38 5.83 6.77 -17.97
CA THR A 38 6.12 6.45 -16.57
C THR A 38 5.29 5.26 -16.07
N VAL A 39 3.98 5.27 -16.28
CA VAL A 39 3.08 4.19 -15.85
C VAL A 39 3.25 2.95 -16.72
N GLY A 40 3.27 3.12 -18.04
CA GLY A 40 3.48 2.01 -18.97
C GLY A 40 4.87 1.40 -18.80
N GLY A 41 5.91 2.22 -18.68
CA GLY A 41 7.28 1.76 -18.44
C GLY A 41 7.44 1.02 -17.12
N ALA A 42 6.87 1.54 -16.03
CA ALA A 42 6.86 0.84 -14.74
C ALA A 42 6.12 -0.49 -14.83
N PHE A 43 4.96 -0.53 -15.50
CA PHE A 43 4.17 -1.74 -15.67
C PHE A 43 4.90 -2.81 -16.49
N THR A 44 5.53 -2.42 -17.60
CA THR A 44 6.37 -3.32 -18.40
C THR A 44 7.59 -3.79 -17.60
N GLY A 45 8.23 -2.92 -16.81
CA GLY A 45 9.34 -3.29 -15.93
C GLY A 45 8.96 -4.35 -14.90
N ILE A 46 7.76 -4.27 -14.33
CA ILE A 46 7.21 -5.29 -13.41
C ILE A 46 7.01 -6.62 -14.15
N LEU A 47 6.47 -6.60 -15.36
CA LEU A 47 6.24 -7.82 -16.16
C LEU A 47 7.53 -8.49 -16.63
N ILE A 48 8.62 -7.73 -16.82
CA ILE A 48 9.93 -8.28 -17.18
C ILE A 48 10.61 -8.93 -15.97
N ASN A 49 10.54 -8.29 -14.80
CA ASN A 49 11.27 -8.75 -13.61
C ASN A 49 10.52 -9.84 -12.83
N PHE A 50 9.19 -9.90 -12.93
CA PHE A 50 8.36 -10.79 -12.13
C PHE A 50 7.46 -11.67 -13.00
N PRO A 51 7.27 -12.95 -12.62
CA PRO A 51 6.29 -13.79 -13.28
C PRO A 51 4.90 -13.16 -13.16
N ILE A 52 4.09 -13.26 -14.24
CA ILE A 52 2.80 -12.56 -14.41
C ILE A 52 1.86 -12.71 -13.20
N GLY A 53 1.86 -13.88 -12.55
CA GLY A 53 1.08 -14.12 -11.34
C GLY A 53 1.46 -13.20 -10.16
N ASN A 54 2.74 -12.92 -9.97
CA ASN A 54 3.22 -12.02 -8.92
C ASN A 54 3.02 -10.54 -9.30
N GLY A 55 3.18 -10.19 -10.58
CA GLY A 55 2.93 -8.84 -11.07
C GLY A 55 1.49 -8.39 -10.90
N LEU A 56 0.51 -9.26 -11.19
CA LEU A 56 -0.91 -8.98 -10.96
C LEU A 56 -1.27 -8.97 -9.46
N ASN A 57 -0.63 -9.83 -8.67
CA ASN A 57 -0.81 -9.84 -7.22
C ASN A 57 -0.32 -8.55 -6.54
N ALA A 58 0.65 -7.83 -7.12
CA ALA A 58 1.09 -6.54 -6.59
C ALA A 58 -0.08 -5.53 -6.47
N ILE A 59 -1.03 -5.54 -7.41
CA ILE A 59 -2.23 -4.68 -7.36
C ILE A 59 -3.15 -5.11 -6.21
N ALA A 60 -3.27 -6.41 -5.95
CA ALA A 60 -4.03 -6.94 -4.83
C ALA A 60 -3.39 -6.57 -3.48
N VAL A 61 -2.06 -6.61 -3.39
CA VAL A 61 -1.30 -6.22 -2.19
C VAL A 61 -1.45 -4.73 -1.91
N ILE A 62 -1.40 -3.87 -2.94
CA ILE A 62 -1.65 -2.43 -2.77
C ILE A 62 -3.03 -2.18 -2.14
N LYS A 63 -4.07 -2.90 -2.60
CA LYS A 63 -5.40 -2.82 -1.97
C LYS A 63 -5.38 -3.28 -0.51
N GLN A 64 -4.61 -4.31 -0.19
CA GLN A 64 -4.46 -4.78 1.19
C GLN A 64 -3.75 -3.75 2.08
N CYS A 65 -2.72 -3.05 1.58
CA CYS A 65 -2.06 -1.97 2.34
C CYS A 65 -3.04 -0.87 2.76
N PHE A 66 -4.02 -0.56 1.91
CA PHE A 66 -5.06 0.41 2.24
C PHE A 66 -6.19 -0.18 3.07
N LEU A 67 -6.65 -1.42 2.82
CA LEU A 67 -7.88 -1.94 3.44
C LEU A 67 -7.66 -2.77 4.71
N VAL A 68 -6.51 -3.43 4.85
CA VAL A 68 -6.28 -4.35 5.97
C VAL A 68 -6.06 -3.55 7.25
N LYS A 69 -6.77 -3.97 8.31
CA LYS A 69 -6.47 -3.58 9.69
C LYS A 69 -5.63 -4.71 10.28
N LEU A 70 -4.42 -4.38 10.74
CA LEU A 70 -3.64 -5.35 11.52
C LEU A 70 -4.39 -5.64 12.84
N PRO A 71 -4.45 -6.91 13.27
CA PRO A 71 -5.00 -7.26 14.58
C PRO A 71 -4.19 -6.57 15.67
N THR A 72 -4.88 -6.02 16.68
CA THR A 72 -4.23 -5.35 17.81
C THR A 72 -3.33 -6.34 18.54
N GLU A 73 -2.10 -5.94 18.87
CA GLU A 73 -1.06 -6.77 19.53
C GLU A 73 -1.60 -7.59 20.71
N GLY A 74 -2.50 -7.01 21.51
CA GLY A 74 -3.16 -7.70 22.64
C GLY A 74 -4.01 -8.90 22.24
N SER A 75 -4.74 -8.80 21.12
CA SER A 75 -5.60 -9.90 20.62
C SER A 75 -4.79 -11.09 20.10
N VAL A 76 -3.61 -10.82 19.53
CA VAL A 76 -2.68 -11.86 19.09
C VAL A 76 -2.10 -12.59 20.30
N ILE A 77 -1.70 -11.85 21.35
CA ILE A 77 -1.22 -12.44 22.60
C ILE A 77 -2.29 -13.31 23.27
N GLU A 78 -3.55 -12.88 23.25
CA GLU A 78 -4.66 -13.65 23.80
C GLU A 78 -4.93 -14.93 23.02
N GLN A 79 -4.95 -14.88 21.68
CA GLN A 79 -5.03 -16.08 20.84
C GLN A 79 -3.90 -17.07 21.10
N PHE A 80 -2.66 -16.59 21.25
CA PHE A 80 -1.53 -17.46 21.58
C PHE A 80 -1.66 -18.11 22.96
N LYS A 81 -2.19 -17.40 23.96
CA LYS A 81 -2.48 -18.00 25.28
C LYS A 81 -3.58 -19.04 25.19
N GLU A 82 -4.62 -18.78 24.41
CA GLU A 82 -5.74 -19.70 24.23
C GLU A 82 -5.28 -20.98 23.53
N PHE A 83 -4.47 -20.87 22.46
CA PHE A 83 -3.84 -22.03 21.84
C PHE A 83 -2.93 -22.81 22.79
N ALA A 84 -2.09 -22.12 23.57
CA ALA A 84 -1.25 -22.79 24.58
C ALA A 84 -2.09 -23.47 25.67
N ALA A 85 -3.21 -22.87 26.07
CA ALA A 85 -4.14 -23.44 27.04
C ALA A 85 -4.85 -24.68 26.48
N THR A 86 -5.35 -24.62 25.24
CA THR A 86 -5.97 -25.76 24.55
C THR A 86 -4.99 -26.91 24.40
N THR A 87 -3.77 -26.66 23.91
CA THR A 87 -2.73 -27.71 23.81
C THR A 87 -2.37 -28.31 25.16
N ARG A 88 -2.35 -27.52 26.24
CA ARG A 88 -2.09 -28.03 27.60
C ARG A 88 -3.25 -28.86 28.15
N ARG A 89 -4.48 -28.52 27.80
CA ARG A 89 -5.69 -29.08 28.41
C ARG A 89 -6.21 -30.30 27.65
N ASP A 90 -6.24 -30.22 26.34
CA ASP A 90 -6.80 -31.26 25.46
C ASP A 90 -5.69 -32.11 24.80
N GLY A 91 -4.44 -31.66 24.86
CA GLY A 91 -3.35 -32.26 24.08
C GLY A 91 -3.56 -32.03 22.57
N LEU A 92 -2.49 -32.19 21.79
CA LEU A 92 -2.63 -32.33 20.33
C LEU A 92 -2.93 -33.79 19.98
#